data_AF-A0AAW4WCT9-F1
#
_entry.id   AF-A0AAW4WCT9-F1
#
_cell.length_a   1.000
_cell.length_b   1.000
_cell.length_c   1.000
_cell.angle_alpha   90.00
_cell.angle_beta   90.00
_cell.angle_gamma   90.00
#
_symmetry.space_group_name_H-M   'P 1'
#
loop_
_entity.id
_entity.type
_entity.pdbx_description
1 polymer ?
#
loop_
_entity_poly.entity_id
_entity_poly.type
_entity_poly.pdbx_seq_one_letter_code
_entity_poly.pdbx_strand_id
1 'polypeptide(L)'
;MYRLEFEQAVGHMVTDEEYRKAELVLMNTKAIIGTQQIAYIYEVWGTEAIDILYSLVEERGKLIESLGEARKENSDLWKENRTLREFRDTIIREAQRKEPKLLPLEGNQ
;
A
#
# COMPACT_ATOMS: atom_id res chain seq x y z
N MET A 1 -8.58 19.99 11.45
CA MET A 1 -9.81 20.47 12.14
C MET A 1 -9.40 21.69 12.98
N TYR A 2 -10.29 22.60 13.35
CA TYR A 2 -9.95 23.59 14.39
C TYR A 2 -10.49 23.11 15.73
N ARG A 3 -9.64 23.05 16.76
CA ARG A 3 -10.04 22.56 18.10
C ARG A 3 -11.21 23.31 18.68
N LEU A 4 -11.18 24.64 18.60
CA LEU A 4 -12.27 25.47 19.13
C LEU A 4 -13.62 25.13 18.49
N GLU A 5 -13.65 24.93 17.16
CA GLU A 5 -14.87 24.54 16.45
C GLU A 5 -15.37 23.16 16.87
N PHE A 6 -14.45 22.22 17.09
CA PHE A 6 -14.77 20.88 17.55
C PHE A 6 -15.33 20.86 18.98
N GLU A 7 -14.66 21.53 19.92
CA GLU A 7 -15.11 21.64 21.31
C GLU A 7 -16.45 22.38 21.42
N GLN A 8 -16.68 23.40 20.58
CA GLN A 8 -17.99 24.06 20.49
C GLN A 8 -19.09 23.13 19.97
N ALA A 9 -18.77 22.29 18.97
CA ALA A 9 -19.72 21.34 18.41
C ALA A 9 -20.04 20.17 19.36
N VAL A 10 -19.06 19.72 20.15
CA VAL A 10 -19.24 18.67 21.17
C VAL A 10 -19.86 19.23 22.47
N GLY A 11 -19.66 20.51 22.76
CA GLY A 11 -20.25 21.19 23.93
C GLY A 11 -19.40 21.13 25.21
N HIS A 12 -18.18 20.61 25.14
CA HIS A 12 -17.22 20.60 26.24
C HIS A 12 -15.77 20.60 25.73
N MET A 13 -14.82 20.88 26.62
CA MET A 13 -13.41 20.75 26.32
C MET A 13 -13.05 19.27 26.16
N VAL A 14 -12.20 18.96 25.19
CA VAL A 14 -11.64 17.62 25.00
C VAL A 14 -10.17 17.61 25.38
N THR A 15 -9.62 16.44 25.69
CA THR A 15 -8.19 16.27 25.89
C THR A 15 -7.43 16.36 24.57
N ASP A 16 -6.12 16.56 24.65
CA ASP A 16 -5.25 16.60 23.47
C ASP A 16 -5.27 15.27 22.69
N GLU A 17 -5.36 14.15 23.41
CA GLU A 17 -5.41 12.81 22.83
C GLU A 17 -6.72 12.59 22.07
N GLU A 18 -7.87 12.87 22.71
CA GLU A 18 -9.19 12.77 22.10
C GLU A 18 -9.29 13.63 20.84
N TYR A 19 -8.82 14.89 20.92
CA TYR A 19 -8.80 15.79 19.78
C TYR A 19 -7.96 15.24 18.62
N ARG A 20 -6.75 14.77 18.92
CA ARG A 20 -5.83 14.22 17.91
C ARG A 20 -6.41 12.98 17.23
N LYS A 21 -7.02 12.08 17.99
CA LYS A 21 -7.67 10.88 17.43
C LYS A 21 -8.84 11.28 16.52
N ALA A 22 -9.72 12.16 16.98
CA ALA A 22 -10.85 12.65 16.18
C ALA A 22 -10.39 13.36 14.89
N GLU A 23 -9.33 14.17 14.97
CA GLU A 23 -8.75 14.82 13.80
C GLU A 23 -8.19 13.81 12.79
N LEU A 24 -7.43 12.81 13.25
CA LEU A 24 -6.89 11.77 12.38
C LEU A 24 -8.00 10.94 11.72
N VAL A 25 -9.06 10.62 12.46
CA VAL A 25 -10.24 9.94 11.93
C VAL A 25 -10.88 10.77 10.82
N LEU A 26 -11.13 12.06 11.06
CA LEU A 26 -11.72 12.96 10.07
C LEU A 26 -10.86 13.07 8.80
N MET A 27 -9.55 13.22 8.94
CA MET A 27 -8.63 13.36 7.80
C MET A 27 -8.52 12.09 6.95
N ASN A 28 -8.75 10.92 7.54
CA ASN A 28 -8.52 9.63 6.87
C ASN A 28 -9.79 8.88 6.45
N THR A 29 -10.98 9.36 6.87
CA THR A 29 -12.25 8.67 6.65
C THR A 29 -13.13 9.42 5.66
N LYS A 30 -13.21 8.94 4.42
CA LYS A 30 -14.01 9.58 3.35
C LYS A 30 -15.51 9.69 3.66
N ALA A 31 -16.03 8.80 4.50
CA ALA A 31 -17.44 8.81 4.89
C ALA A 31 -17.77 9.94 5.89
N ILE A 32 -16.76 10.55 6.50
CA ILE A 32 -16.90 11.64 7.46
C ILE A 32 -16.43 12.92 6.76
N ILE A 33 -17.37 13.79 6.43
CA ILE A 33 -17.21 14.90 5.48
C ILE A 33 -16.92 16.24 6.20
N GLY A 34 -16.96 16.27 7.54
CA GLY A 34 -16.60 17.49 8.28
C GLY A 34 -16.64 17.36 9.79
N THR A 35 -16.17 18.43 10.44
CA THR A 35 -16.08 18.58 11.90
C THR A 35 -17.40 18.25 12.62
N GLN A 36 -18.54 18.67 12.05
CA GLN A 36 -19.83 18.44 12.70
C GLN A 36 -20.20 16.95 12.80
N GLN A 37 -19.83 16.14 11.81
CA GLN A 37 -20.14 14.72 11.82
C GLN A 37 -19.28 13.96 12.83
N ILE A 38 -17.99 14.29 12.91
CA ILE A 38 -17.10 13.68 13.90
C ILE A 38 -17.46 14.14 15.33
N ALA A 39 -17.88 15.39 15.50
CA ALA A 39 -18.38 15.90 16.77
C ALA A 39 -19.67 15.20 17.21
N TYR A 40 -20.60 14.96 16.27
CA TYR A 40 -21.82 14.20 16.55
C TYR A 40 -21.52 12.76 16.97
N ILE A 41 -20.60 12.07 16.28
CA ILE A 41 -20.15 10.73 16.67
C ILE A 41 -19.57 10.74 18.09
N TYR A 42 -18.72 11.72 18.39
CA TYR A 42 -18.12 11.89 19.71
C TYR A 42 -19.19 12.12 20.79
N GLU A 43 -20.14 13.02 20.53
CA GLU A 43 -21.17 13.42 21.50
C GLU A 43 -22.16 12.28 21.78
N VAL A 44 -22.59 11.55 20.75
CA VAL A 44 -23.60 10.49 20.90
C VAL A 44 -23.00 9.17 21.39
N TRP A 45 -21.79 8.80 20.94
CA TRP A 45 -21.21 7.49 21.22
C TRP A 45 -19.96 7.52 22.09
N GLY A 46 -19.51 8.70 22.49
CA GLY A 46 -18.38 8.86 23.39
C GLY A 46 -17.02 8.64 22.75
N THR A 47 -16.02 8.56 23.62
CA THR A 47 -14.61 8.40 23.26
C THR A 47 -14.34 7.02 22.67
N GLU A 48 -15.07 6.00 23.10
CA GLU A 48 -14.91 4.62 22.61
C GLU A 48 -15.15 4.52 21.10
N ALA A 49 -16.12 5.27 20.57
CA ALA A 49 -16.37 5.29 19.12
C ALA A 49 -15.20 5.90 18.35
N ILE A 50 -14.60 6.95 18.89
CA ILE A 50 -13.41 7.60 18.30
C ILE A 50 -12.21 6.66 18.37
N ASP A 51 -12.03 5.94 19.47
CA ASP A 51 -10.96 4.96 19.63
C ASP A 51 -11.07 3.82 18.61
N ILE A 52 -12.28 3.30 18.38
CA ILE A 52 -12.52 2.26 17.37
C ILE A 52 -12.24 2.80 15.96
N LEU A 53 -12.72 4.00 15.63
CA LEU A 53 -12.47 4.59 14.31
C LEU A 53 -10.98 4.89 14.12
N TYR A 54 -10.31 5.34 15.17
CA TYR A 54 -8.88 5.62 15.16
C TYR A 54 -8.08 4.34 14.95
N SER A 55 -8.40 3.24 15.64
CA SER A 55 -7.70 1.96 15.47
C SER A 55 -7.82 1.45 14.04
N LEU A 56 -8.98 1.61 13.39
CA LEU A 56 -9.17 1.27 11.98
C LEU A 56 -8.31 2.13 11.05
N VAL A 57 -8.16 3.42 11.35
CA VAL A 57 -7.26 4.32 10.61
C VAL A 57 -5.80 3.89 10.75
N GLU A 58 -5.37 3.52 11.96
CA GLU A 58 -4.01 3.02 12.21
C GLU A 58 -3.74 1.69 11.51
N GLU A 59 -4.66 0.73 11.61
CA GLU A 59 -4.57 -0.57 10.93
C GLU A 59 -4.49 -0.39 9.42
N ARG A 60 -5.32 0.49 8.85
CA ARG A 60 -5.24 0.82 7.43
C ARG A 60 -3.88 1.42 7.04
N GLY A 61 -3.31 2.28 7.89
CA GLY A 61 -1.96 2.81 7.69
C GLY A 61 -0.91 1.70 7.56
N LYS A 62 -0.91 0.75 8.50
CA LYS A 62 -0.01 -0.42 8.51
C LYS A 62 -0.18 -1.29 7.27
N LEU A 63 -1.42 -1.49 6.82
CA LEU A 63 -1.71 -2.24 5.59
C LEU A 63 -1.18 -1.54 4.33
N ILE A 64 -1.25 -0.21 4.28
CA ILE A 64 -0.68 0.57 3.16
C ILE A 64 0.84 0.41 3.09
N GLU A 65 1.52 0.48 4.24
CA GLU A 65 2.97 0.27 4.33
C GLU A 65 3.35 -1.14 3.88
N SER A 66 2.69 -2.16 4.43
CA SER A 66 2.92 -3.57 4.07
C SER A 66 2.69 -3.83 2.58
N LEU A 67 1.65 -3.22 2.00
CA LEU A 67 1.38 -3.31 0.57
C LEU A 67 2.47 -2.64 -0.27
N GLY A 68 3.02 -1.52 0.22
CA GLY A 68 4.15 -0.83 -0.40
C GLY A 68 5.40 -1.71 -0.47
N GLU A 69 5.72 -2.40 0.62
CA GLU A 69 6.84 -3.35 0.71
C GLU A 69 6.65 -4.52 -0.26
N ALA A 70 5.49 -5.16 -0.24
CA ALA A 70 5.18 -6.28 -1.14
C ALA A 70 5.25 -5.87 -2.63
N ARG A 71 4.82 -4.65 -2.98
CA ARG A 71 4.95 -4.13 -4.34
C ARG A 71 6.39 -3.94 -4.76
N LYS A 72 7.25 -3.47 -3.84
CA LYS A 72 8.69 -3.30 -4.09
C LYS A 72 9.35 -4.65 -4.33
N GLU A 73 9.10 -5.63 -3.45
CA GLU A 73 9.63 -6.99 -3.60
C GLU A 73 9.21 -7.63 -4.93
N ASN A 74 7.92 -7.53 -5.27
CA ASN A 74 7.42 -8.05 -6.55
C ASN A 74 8.12 -7.39 -7.76
N SER A 75 8.32 -6.07 -7.71
CA SER A 75 9.06 -5.35 -8.77
C SER A 75 10.49 -5.84 -8.92
N ASP A 76 11.18 -6.11 -7.81
CA ASP A 76 12.54 -6.61 -7.82
C ASP A 76 12.61 -8.05 -8.36
N LEU A 77 11.67 -8.92 -7.98
CA LEU A 77 11.53 -10.27 -8.55
C LEU A 77 11.28 -10.24 -10.07
N TRP A 78 10.50 -9.28 -10.58
CA TRP A 78 10.29 -9.11 -12.02
C TRP A 78 11.57 -8.75 -12.76
N LYS A 79 12.42 -7.90 -12.17
CA LYS A 79 13.73 -7.54 -12.76
C LYS A 79 14.65 -8.76 -12.78
N GLU A 80 14.74 -9.48 -11.68
CA GLU A 80 15.58 -10.68 -11.59
C GLU A 80 15.13 -11.75 -12.61
N ASN A 81 13.81 -12.00 -12.72
CA ASN A 81 13.28 -12.95 -13.67
C ASN A 81 13.60 -12.56 -15.12
N ARG A 82 13.56 -11.25 -15.45
CA ARG A 82 14.00 -10.75 -16.76
C ARG A 82 15.47 -11.08 -17.01
N THR A 83 16.36 -10.77 -16.06
CA THR A 83 17.79 -11.07 -16.17
C THR A 83 18.04 -12.57 -16.35
N LEU A 84 17.34 -13.42 -15.60
CA LEU A 84 17.45 -14.88 -15.73
C LEU A 84 16.98 -15.38 -17.10
N ARG A 85 15.91 -14.81 -17.66
CA ARG A 85 15.44 -15.15 -19.01
C ARG A 85 16.45 -14.76 -20.08
N GLU A 86 17.01 -13.55 -19.99
CA GLU A 86 18.04 -13.07 -20.92
C GLU A 86 19.30 -13.95 -20.85
N PHE A 87 19.70 -14.34 -19.65
CA PHE A 87 20.82 -15.27 -19.44
C PHE A 87 20.54 -16.65 -20.03
N ARG A 88 19.36 -17.22 -19.78
CA ARG A 88 18.91 -18.48 -20.38
C ARG A 88 18.93 -18.42 -21.92
N ASP A 89 18.39 -17.35 -22.50
CA ASP A 89 18.34 -17.19 -23.96
C ASP A 89 19.74 -17.10 -24.58
N THR A 90 20.68 -16.51 -23.84
CA THR A 90 22.10 -16.49 -24.23
C THR A 90 22.71 -17.89 -24.24
N ILE A 91 22.46 -18.70 -23.19
CA ILE A 91 22.93 -20.09 -23.13
C ILE A 91 22.37 -20.91 -24.29
N ILE A 92 21.07 -20.80 -24.58
CA ILE A 92 20.42 -21.53 -25.69
C ILE A 92 21.06 -21.15 -27.02
N ARG A 93 21.29 -19.85 -27.26
CA ARG A 93 21.93 -19.37 -28.49
C ARG A 93 23.34 -19.90 -28.67
N GLU A 94 24.14 -19.91 -27.60
CA GLU A 94 25.51 -20.45 -27.65
C GLU A 94 25.54 -21.96 -27.82
N ALA A 95 24.58 -22.70 -27.23
CA ALA A 95 24.45 -24.14 -27.47
C ALA A 95 24.12 -24.45 -28.93
N GLN A 96 23.16 -23.73 -29.52
CA GLN A 96 22.79 -23.88 -30.95
C GLN A 96 23.93 -23.50 -31.90
N ARG A 97 24.78 -22.52 -31.54
CA ARG A 97 25.98 -22.18 -32.32
C ARG A 97 27.03 -23.29 -32.35
N LYS A 98 27.08 -24.11 -31.30
CA LYS A 98 28.04 -25.22 -31.16
C LYS A 98 27.56 -26.52 -31.80
N GLU A 99 26.28 -26.63 -32.17
CA GLU A 99 25.84 -27.74 -33.03
C GLU A 99 26.54 -27.62 -34.39
N PRO A 100 27.28 -28.66 -34.84
CA PRO A 100 27.94 -28.60 -36.13
C PRO A 100 26.88 -28.44 -37.22
N LYS A 101 27.03 -27.42 -38.06
CA LYS A 101 26.34 -27.40 -39.36
C LYS A 101 26.76 -28.67 -40.09
N LEU A 102 25.85 -29.64 -40.20
CA LEU A 102 26.00 -30.78 -41.10
C LEU A 102 26.29 -30.20 -42.49
N LEU A 103 27.56 -30.22 -42.89
CA LEU A 103 27.95 -29.91 -44.26
C LEU A 103 27.22 -30.91 -45.16
N PRO A 104 26.60 -30.48 -46.26
CA PRO A 104 26.03 -31.43 -47.21
C PRO A 104 27.16 -32.36 -47.63
N LEU A 105 26.98 -33.66 -47.39
CA LEU A 105 27.87 -34.68 -47.91
C LEU A 105 27.84 -34.52 -49.43
N GLU A 106 28.91 -33.98 -50.01
CA GLU A 106 29.09 -33.98 -51.45
C GLU A 106 29.00 -35.43 -51.92
N GLY A 107 27.90 -35.72 -52.63
CA GLY A 107 27.67 -37.01 -53.23
C GLY A 107 28.70 -37.23 -54.33
N ASN A 108 29.73 -38.00 -54.03
CA ASN A 108 30.48 -38.69 -55.06
C ASN A 108 29.62 -39.87 -55.56
N GLN A 109 29.01 -39.71 -56.74
CA GLN A 109 28.82 -40.77 -57.74
C GLN A 109 28.39 -40.18 -59.07
#